data_AF-A0A3Q0FUT6-F1
#
_entry.id   AF-A0A3Q0FUT6-F1
#
_cell.length_a   1.000
_cell.length_b   1.000
_cell.length_c   1.000
_cell.angle_alpha   90.00
_cell.angle_beta   90.00
_cell.angle_gamma   90.00
#
_symmetry.space_group_name_H-M   'P 1'
#
loop_
_entity.id
_entity.type
_entity.pdbx_description
1 polymer ?
#
loop_
_entity_poly.entity_id
_entity_poly.type
_entity_poly.pdbx_seq_one_letter_code
_entity_poly.pdbx_strand_id
1 'polypeptide(L)'
;MGQTPITFLRQVTTLCLYPELLHDAAFPEDAKKRAQRLLDACAGHSAGAYSASPGIPVIRQDVARYIERRDGGIPSNPDHIFLSTGASDAIVTVLKLLVWGEGQERTGVLIPPLTPPPPRPQVYQDNVYAPGSQFHSFKKVLTEMGPPFAEGVELASFHSISKGFMGE
;
A
#
# COMPACT_ATOMS: atom_id res chain seq x y z
N MET A 1 5.29 13.58 15.81
CA MET A 1 4.34 13.86 16.90
C MET A 1 3.82 15.28 16.69
N GLY A 2 2.50 15.47 16.55
CA GLY A 2 1.91 16.80 16.32
C GLY A 2 1.52 17.13 14.87
N GLN A 3 1.52 16.14 13.97
CA GLN A 3 0.93 16.34 12.65
C GLN A 3 -0.60 16.42 12.79
N THR A 4 -1.22 17.41 12.15
CA THR A 4 -2.69 17.50 12.12
C THR A 4 -3.22 16.36 11.24
N PRO A 5 -4.10 15.48 11.76
CA PRO A 5 -4.68 14.39 10.99
C PRO A 5 -5.49 14.90 9.79
N ILE A 6 -5.64 14.06 8.77
CA ILE A 6 -6.39 14.42 7.57
C ILE A 6 -7.87 14.24 7.83
N THR A 7 -8.61 15.34 7.87
CA THR A 7 -10.06 15.37 8.17
C THR A 7 -10.85 14.38 7.35
N PHE A 8 -10.59 14.30 6.04
CA PHE A 8 -11.31 13.41 5.14
C PHE A 8 -11.13 11.92 5.49
N LEU A 9 -9.91 11.49 5.85
CA LEU A 9 -9.64 10.10 6.23
C LEU A 9 -10.38 9.73 7.50
N ARG A 10 -10.38 10.64 8.49
CA ARG A 10 -11.10 10.47 9.74
C ARG A 10 -12.61 10.41 9.53
N GLN A 11 -13.17 11.31 8.71
CA GLN A 11 -14.59 11.32 8.38
C GLN A 11 -15.04 9.99 7.75
N VAL A 12 -14.33 9.51 6.73
CA VAL A 12 -14.65 8.23 6.08
C VAL A 12 -14.53 7.07 7.07
N THR A 13 -13.48 7.04 7.90
CA THR A 13 -13.28 5.99 8.90
C THR A 13 -14.40 5.98 9.93
N THR A 14 -14.80 7.14 10.45
CA THR A 14 -15.92 7.29 11.38
C THR A 14 -17.22 6.78 10.76
N LEU A 15 -17.52 7.14 9.50
CA LEU A 15 -18.72 6.68 8.80
C LEU A 15 -18.70 5.16 8.55
N CYS A 16 -17.54 4.55 8.33
CA CYS A 16 -17.42 3.09 8.22
C CYS A 16 -17.60 2.37 9.56
N LEU A 17 -17.17 2.98 10.67
CA LEU A 17 -17.29 2.40 12.02
C LEU A 17 -18.68 2.63 12.63
N TYR A 18 -19.35 3.72 12.26
CA TYR A 18 -20.70 4.05 12.73
C TYR A 18 -21.60 4.51 11.56
N PRO A 19 -22.15 3.57 10.77
CA PRO A 19 -22.90 3.88 9.56
C PRO A 19 -24.19 4.69 9.75
N GLU A 20 -24.75 4.76 10.95
CA GLU A 20 -25.93 5.61 11.25
C GLU A 20 -25.67 7.10 10.95
N LEU A 21 -24.40 7.53 11.01
CA LEU A 21 -23.96 8.90 10.69
C LEU A 21 -23.98 9.23 9.19
N LEU A 22 -24.24 8.27 8.30
CA LEU A 22 -24.37 8.54 6.86
C LEU A 22 -25.52 9.51 6.55
N HIS A 23 -26.53 9.58 7.42
CA HIS A 23 -27.67 10.49 7.27
C HIS A 23 -27.44 11.86 7.91
N ASP A 24 -26.32 12.05 8.63
CA ASP A 24 -26.02 13.29 9.33
C ASP A 24 -25.56 14.38 8.34
N ALA A 25 -26.11 15.59 8.48
CA ALA A 25 -25.74 16.75 7.67
C ALA A 25 -24.34 17.31 7.98
N ALA A 26 -23.73 16.90 9.10
CA ALA A 26 -22.38 17.32 9.50
C ALA A 26 -21.27 16.73 8.62
N PHE A 27 -21.54 15.63 7.89
CA PHE A 27 -20.55 14.98 7.03
C PHE A 27 -20.72 15.37 5.56
N PRO A 28 -19.62 15.64 4.84
CA PRO A 28 -19.69 15.99 3.43
C PRO A 28 -20.06 14.76 2.57
N GLU A 29 -20.76 15.02 1.45
CA GLU A 29 -21.33 13.98 0.59
C GLU A 29 -20.28 13.09 -0.08
N ASP A 30 -19.08 13.61 -0.33
CA ASP A 30 -17.96 12.84 -0.87
C ASP A 30 -17.42 11.82 0.13
N ALA A 31 -17.33 12.18 1.42
CA ALA A 31 -16.95 11.27 2.49
C ALA A 31 -18.01 10.17 2.68
N LYS A 32 -19.30 10.53 2.66
CA LYS A 32 -20.42 9.57 2.72
C LYS A 32 -20.38 8.60 1.55
N LYS A 33 -20.22 9.09 0.33
CA LYS A 33 -20.13 8.27 -0.87
C LYS A 33 -18.92 7.33 -0.81
N ARG A 34 -17.79 7.78 -0.28
CA ARG A 34 -16.60 6.95 -0.08
C ARG A 34 -16.83 5.86 0.96
N ALA A 35 -17.43 6.20 2.10
CA ALA A 35 -17.74 5.25 3.16
C ALA A 35 -18.76 4.20 2.71
N GLN A 36 -19.85 4.62 2.07
CA GLN A 36 -20.86 3.72 1.52
C GLN A 36 -20.25 2.70 0.55
N ARG A 37 -19.44 3.16 -0.41
CA ARG A 37 -18.75 2.27 -1.35
C ARG A 37 -17.85 1.25 -0.65
N LEU A 38 -17.20 1.62 0.46
CA LEU A 38 -16.35 0.70 1.23
C LEU A 38 -17.20 -0.32 1.99
N LEU A 39 -18.29 0.12 2.61
CA LEU A 39 -19.23 -0.76 3.31
C LEU A 39 -19.87 -1.75 2.34
N ASP A 40 -20.31 -1.32 1.16
CA ASP A 40 -20.87 -2.18 0.11
C ASP A 40 -19.89 -3.25 -0.38
N ALA A 41 -18.58 -2.98 -0.26
CA ALA A 41 -17.54 -3.94 -0.62
C ALA A 41 -17.23 -4.95 0.51
N CYS A 42 -17.68 -4.69 1.74
CA CYS A 42 -17.54 -5.58 2.88
C CYS A 42 -18.75 -6.53 2.97
N ALA A 43 -18.50 -7.78 3.38
CA ALA A 43 -19.58 -8.72 3.63
C ALA A 43 -20.50 -8.19 4.74
N GLY A 44 -21.81 -8.22 4.50
CA GLY A 44 -22.80 -7.73 5.48
C GLY A 44 -22.76 -6.22 5.73
N HIS A 45 -22.16 -5.43 4.83
CA HIS A 45 -22.04 -3.97 4.97
C HIS A 45 -21.38 -3.53 6.26
N SER A 46 -20.44 -4.33 6.78
CA SER A 46 -19.77 -4.08 8.05
C SER A 46 -18.26 -4.05 7.89
N ALA A 47 -17.62 -3.00 8.40
CA ALA A 47 -16.16 -2.90 8.45
C ALA A 47 -15.50 -4.00 9.32
N GLY A 48 -16.27 -4.64 10.20
CA GLY A 48 -15.78 -5.75 11.05
C GLY A 48 -15.86 -7.13 10.40
N ALA A 49 -16.39 -7.25 9.18
CA ALA A 49 -16.48 -8.53 8.50
C ALA A 49 -15.11 -9.03 8.03
N TYR A 50 -14.93 -10.36 8.04
CA TYR A 50 -13.75 -10.98 7.44
C TYR A 50 -13.67 -10.66 5.94
N SER A 51 -12.46 -10.33 5.48
CA SER A 51 -12.17 -10.16 4.06
C SER A 51 -11.57 -11.42 3.45
N ALA A 52 -11.64 -11.55 2.12
CA ALA A 52 -10.91 -12.60 1.41
C ALA A 52 -9.40 -12.47 1.66
N SER A 53 -8.66 -13.57 1.60
CA SER A 53 -7.24 -13.62 2.03
C SER A 53 -6.33 -12.56 1.38
N PRO A 54 -6.44 -12.24 0.07
CA PRO A 54 -5.63 -11.17 -0.53
C PRO A 54 -6.08 -9.75 -0.15
N GLY A 55 -7.27 -9.62 0.43
CA GLY A 55 -7.94 -8.37 0.75
C GLY A 55 -9.19 -8.10 -0.09
N ILE A 56 -9.95 -7.08 0.31
CA ILE A 56 -11.21 -6.65 -0.33
C ILE A 56 -10.96 -6.31 -1.81
N PRO A 57 -11.65 -6.96 -2.78
CA PRO A 57 -11.37 -6.80 -4.21
C PRO A 57 -11.44 -5.35 -4.72
N VAL A 58 -12.44 -4.58 -4.27
CA VAL A 58 -12.61 -3.17 -4.66
C VAL A 58 -11.42 -2.32 -4.20
N ILE A 59 -10.87 -2.60 -3.02
CA ILE A 59 -9.69 -1.91 -2.50
C ILE A 59 -8.45 -2.28 -3.31
N ARG A 60 -8.27 -3.57 -3.64
CA ARG A 60 -7.15 -4.00 -4.51
C ARG A 60 -7.18 -3.31 -5.88
N GLN A 61 -8.37 -3.15 -6.47
CA GLN A 61 -8.54 -2.38 -7.71
C GLN A 61 -8.20 -0.90 -7.55
N ASP A 62 -8.55 -0.29 -6.41
CA ASP A 62 -8.14 1.09 -6.11
C ASP A 62 -6.62 1.23 -5.98
N VAL A 63 -5.96 0.28 -5.32
CA VAL A 63 -4.49 0.26 -5.21
C VAL A 63 -3.85 0.06 -6.58
N ALA A 64 -4.40 -0.81 -7.43
CA ALA A 64 -3.93 -1.00 -8.80
C ALA A 64 -4.00 0.30 -9.60
N ARG A 65 -5.16 0.99 -9.57
CA ARG A 65 -5.33 2.29 -10.22
C ARG A 65 -4.40 3.36 -9.65
N TYR A 66 -4.16 3.36 -8.35
CA TYR A 66 -3.21 4.27 -7.73
C TYR A 66 -1.79 4.04 -8.25
N ILE A 67 -1.34 2.78 -8.30
CA ILE A 67 -0.02 2.41 -8.82
C ILE A 67 0.12 2.81 -10.29
N GLU A 68 -0.89 2.53 -11.11
CA GLU A 68 -0.90 2.89 -12.53
C GLU A 68 -0.78 4.41 -12.73
N ARG A 69 -1.56 5.21 -11.99
CA ARG A 69 -1.47 6.68 -12.04
C ARG A 69 -0.10 7.18 -11.58
N ARG A 70 0.43 6.63 -10.48
CA ARG A 70 1.75 6.99 -9.93
C ARG A 70 2.87 6.67 -10.92
N ASP A 71 2.77 5.53 -11.60
CA ASP A 71 3.80 5.03 -12.52
C ASP A 71 3.63 5.56 -13.96
N GLY A 72 2.80 6.60 -14.17
CA GLY A 72 2.67 7.27 -15.47
C GLY A 72 1.86 6.49 -16.51
N GLY A 73 0.90 5.68 -16.08
CA GLY A 73 0.03 4.88 -16.96
C GLY A 73 0.50 3.45 -17.18
N ILE A 74 1.58 3.01 -16.52
CA ILE A 74 2.01 1.61 -16.57
C ILE A 74 0.98 0.73 -15.85
N PRO A 75 0.32 -0.22 -16.53
CA PRO A 75 -0.74 -1.03 -15.94
C PRO A 75 -0.31 -1.72 -14.64
N SER A 76 -1.27 -1.93 -13.75
CA SER A 76 -1.07 -2.70 -12.52
C SER A 76 -2.22 -3.69 -12.37
N ASN A 77 -1.89 -4.98 -12.18
CA ASN A 77 -2.90 -6.02 -12.02
C ASN A 77 -3.36 -6.10 -10.54
N PRO A 78 -4.68 -5.96 -10.23
CA PRO A 78 -5.19 -6.15 -8.87
C PRO A 78 -4.96 -7.55 -8.27
N ASP A 79 -4.73 -8.56 -9.10
CA ASP A 79 -4.42 -9.92 -8.61
C ASP A 79 -2.99 -10.06 -8.08
N HIS A 80 -2.11 -9.10 -8.37
CA HIS A 80 -0.76 -9.03 -7.82
C HIS A 80 -0.69 -8.18 -6.54
N ILE A 81 -1.83 -7.76 -6.01
CA ILE A 81 -1.92 -6.86 -4.84
C ILE A 81 -2.44 -7.65 -3.65
N PHE A 82 -1.65 -7.63 -2.57
CA PHE A 82 -1.98 -8.28 -1.31
C PHE A 82 -2.03 -7.22 -0.21
N LEU A 83 -3.16 -7.13 0.49
CA LEU A 83 -3.29 -6.25 1.64
C LEU A 83 -2.72 -6.95 2.89
N SER A 84 -1.98 -6.21 3.71
CA SER A 84 -1.37 -6.70 4.94
C SER A 84 -1.59 -5.74 6.10
N THR A 85 -1.31 -6.19 7.32
CA THR A 85 -1.31 -5.36 8.55
C THR A 85 -0.02 -4.53 8.65
N GLY A 86 0.30 -3.81 7.57
CA GLY A 86 1.50 -3.00 7.43
C GLY A 86 2.63 -3.68 6.66
N ALA A 87 3.61 -2.88 6.25
CA ALA A 87 4.73 -3.34 5.42
C ALA A 87 5.63 -4.34 6.16
N SER A 88 5.80 -4.20 7.48
CA SER A 88 6.64 -5.10 8.27
C SER A 88 6.16 -6.56 8.21
N ASP A 89 4.84 -6.78 8.34
CA ASP A 89 4.26 -8.11 8.28
C ASP A 89 4.39 -8.74 6.88
N ALA A 90 4.20 -7.93 5.84
CA ALA A 90 4.40 -8.37 4.46
C ALA A 90 5.87 -8.75 4.17
N ILE A 91 6.84 -7.97 4.66
CA ILE A 91 8.28 -8.28 4.51
C ILE A 91 8.61 -9.59 5.21
N VAL A 92 8.15 -9.79 6.44
CA VAL A 92 8.36 -11.05 7.18
C VAL A 92 7.75 -12.24 6.44
N THR A 93 6.56 -12.07 5.86
CA THR A 93 5.88 -13.11 5.09
C THR A 93 6.68 -13.50 3.85
N VAL A 94 7.13 -12.52 3.05
CA VAL A 94 7.95 -12.78 1.85
C VAL A 94 9.28 -13.42 2.22
N LEU A 95 9.96 -12.93 3.27
CA LEU A 95 11.23 -13.52 3.71
C LEU A 95 11.04 -14.96 4.20
N LYS A 96 9.96 -15.28 4.91
CA LYS A 96 9.64 -16.65 5.34
C LYS A 96 9.39 -17.60 4.17
N LEU A 97 8.83 -17.09 3.06
CA LEU A 97 8.61 -17.88 1.86
C LEU A 97 9.92 -18.18 1.12
N LEU A 98 10.86 -17.24 1.10
CA LEU A 98 12.10 -17.33 0.31
C LEU A 98 13.27 -17.96 1.09
N VAL A 99 13.28 -17.88 2.41
CA VAL A 99 14.37 -18.40 3.23
C VAL A 99 14.23 -19.89 3.42
N TRP A 100 15.22 -20.63 2.92
CA TRP A 100 15.30 -22.09 2.99
C TRP A 100 16.76 -22.53 3.22
N GLY A 101 16.96 -23.82 3.48
CA GLY A 101 18.28 -24.45 3.60
C GLY A 101 18.92 -24.30 4.98
N GLU A 102 20.06 -24.96 5.15
CA GLU A 102 20.89 -24.95 6.37
C GLU A 102 22.38 -24.90 6.00
N GLY A 103 23.24 -24.55 6.97
CA GLY A 103 24.68 -24.50 6.77
C GLY A 103 25.10 -23.57 5.62
N GLN A 104 25.85 -24.12 4.65
CA GLN A 104 26.35 -23.37 3.48
C GLN A 104 25.28 -23.12 2.41
N GLU A 105 24.15 -23.83 2.45
CA GLU A 105 23.04 -23.69 1.49
C GLU A 105 21.94 -22.76 2.02
N ARG A 106 22.12 -22.17 3.20
CA ARG A 106 21.15 -21.24 3.79
C ARG A 106 20.99 -20.01 2.90
N THR A 107 19.75 -19.65 2.57
CA THR A 107 19.43 -18.44 1.81
C THR A 107 20.07 -17.20 2.44
N GLY A 108 20.92 -16.51 1.68
CA GLY A 108 21.47 -15.20 2.05
C GLY A 108 20.53 -14.07 1.66
N VAL A 109 20.33 -13.09 2.54
CA VAL A 109 19.53 -11.89 2.27
C VAL A 109 20.46 -10.69 2.25
N LEU A 110 20.63 -10.07 1.08
CA LEU A 110 21.40 -8.84 0.96
C LEU A 110 20.57 -7.67 1.52
N ILE A 111 21.06 -7.08 2.60
CA ILE A 111 20.52 -5.83 3.15
C ILE A 111 21.52 -4.71 2.91
N PRO A 112 21.06 -3.49 2.62
CA PRO A 112 21.97 -2.37 2.49
C PRO A 112 22.66 -2.10 3.84
N PRO A 113 23.94 -1.69 3.84
CA PRO A 113 24.61 -1.32 5.07
C PRO A 113 23.86 -0.17 5.73
N LEU A 114 23.66 -0.26 7.06
CA LEU A 114 23.04 0.77 7.89
C LEU A 114 23.96 1.99 8.01
N THR A 115 24.21 2.66 6.89
CA THR A 115 24.96 3.91 6.84
C THR A 115 23.97 5.06 7.05
N PRO A 116 24.32 6.09 7.84
CA PRO A 116 23.48 7.28 7.97
C PRO A 116 23.55 8.15 6.71
N PRO A 117 22.43 8.62 6.15
CA PRO A 117 21.05 8.26 6.49
C PRO A 117 20.66 6.91 5.87
N PRO A 118 19.89 6.06 6.58
CA PRO A 118 19.52 4.75 6.08
C PRO A 118 18.71 4.86 4.78
N PRO A 119 18.86 3.89 3.85
CA PRO A 119 18.08 3.85 2.63
C PRO A 119 16.59 3.81 2.97
N ARG A 120 15.82 4.67 2.28
CA ARG A 120 14.39 4.81 2.52
C ARG A 120 13.63 3.77 1.69
N PRO A 121 12.93 2.81 2.31
CA PRO A 121 12.04 1.91 1.58
C PRO A 121 10.92 2.70 0.90
N GLN A 122 10.26 2.09 -0.09
CA GLN A 122 9.12 2.69 -0.83
C GLN A 122 7.95 3.11 0.08
N VAL A 123 7.94 2.70 1.36
CA VAL A 123 7.04 3.22 2.40
C VAL A 123 7.14 4.74 2.60
N TYR A 124 8.24 5.39 2.19
CA TYR A 124 8.43 6.85 2.23
C TYR A 124 8.28 7.51 0.86
N GLN A 125 7.57 6.88 -0.08
CA GLN A 125 7.43 7.41 -1.45
C GLN A 125 6.88 8.84 -1.51
N ASP A 126 6.07 9.23 -0.53
CA ASP A 126 5.45 10.56 -0.46
C ASP A 126 6.36 11.62 0.23
N ASN A 127 7.53 11.22 0.74
CA ASN A 127 8.46 12.07 1.49
C ASN A 127 9.70 12.46 0.64
N VAL A 128 9.48 13.11 -0.50
CA VAL A 128 10.56 13.63 -1.36
C VAL A 128 10.65 15.14 -1.21
N TYR A 129 11.74 15.61 -0.58
CA TYR A 129 11.91 17.03 -0.22
C TYR A 129 13.03 17.75 -0.99
N ALA A 130 13.93 16.99 -1.61
CA ALA A 130 15.07 17.57 -2.32
C ALA A 130 14.61 18.19 -3.65
N PRO A 131 14.96 19.46 -3.94
CA PRO A 131 14.62 20.09 -5.22
C PRO A 131 15.13 19.27 -6.41
N GLY A 132 14.30 19.13 -7.45
CA GLY A 132 14.61 18.35 -8.65
C GLY A 132 14.63 16.83 -8.45
N SER A 133 14.38 16.33 -7.24
CA SER A 133 14.23 14.90 -6.98
C SER A 133 12.77 14.46 -7.07
N GLN A 134 12.56 13.26 -7.60
CA GLN A 134 11.24 12.64 -7.67
C GLN A 134 11.35 11.17 -7.29
N PHE A 135 10.25 10.61 -6.78
CA PHE A 135 10.17 9.18 -6.51
C PHE A 135 10.01 8.40 -7.82
N HIS A 136 10.85 7.39 -8.02
CA HIS A 136 10.72 6.41 -9.09
C HIS A 136 10.49 5.04 -8.45
N SER A 137 9.37 4.39 -8.79
CA SER A 137 9.10 3.04 -8.29
C SER A 137 9.97 2.02 -9.00
N PHE A 138 10.40 0.97 -8.29
CA PHE A 138 11.13 -0.15 -8.90
C PHE A 138 10.28 -0.82 -9.99
N LYS A 139 8.94 -0.89 -9.80
CA LYS A 139 8.00 -1.40 -10.81
C LYS A 139 8.11 -0.62 -12.12
N LYS A 140 8.07 0.72 -12.04
CA LYS A 140 8.20 1.60 -13.20
C LYS A 140 9.52 1.38 -13.92
N VAL A 141 10.63 1.49 -13.18
CA VAL A 141 11.98 1.34 -13.75
C VAL A 141 12.16 -0.02 -14.39
N LEU A 142 11.75 -1.10 -13.71
CA LEU A 142 11.87 -2.46 -14.22
C LEU A 142 11.06 -2.66 -15.52
N THR A 143 9.87 -2.09 -15.59
CA THR A 143 9.02 -2.16 -16.79
C THR A 143 9.64 -1.36 -17.95
N GLU A 144 10.16 -0.17 -17.67
CA GLU A 144 10.81 0.70 -18.67
C GLU A 144 12.12 0.10 -19.21
N MET A 145 12.80 -0.75 -18.44
CA MET A 145 13.99 -1.48 -18.90
C MET A 145 13.67 -2.53 -19.99
N GLY A 146 12.41 -3.00 -20.08
CA GLY A 146 11.99 -4.00 -21.06
C GLY A 146 12.65 -5.38 -20.89
N PRO A 147 12.44 -6.31 -21.84
CA PRO A 147 13.07 -7.63 -21.83
C PRO A 147 14.60 -7.53 -21.97
N PRO A 148 15.38 -8.41 -21.30
CA PRO A 148 14.93 -9.56 -20.51
C PRO A 148 14.59 -9.21 -19.05
N PHE A 149 14.82 -7.97 -18.61
CA PHE A 149 14.71 -7.60 -17.19
C PHE A 149 13.27 -7.60 -16.70
N ALA A 150 12.35 -6.98 -17.47
CA ALA A 150 10.93 -6.91 -17.13
C ALA A 150 10.26 -8.30 -17.01
N GLU A 151 10.82 -9.31 -17.67
CA GLU A 151 10.28 -10.68 -17.70
C GLU A 151 11.02 -11.64 -16.75
N GLY A 152 12.30 -11.38 -16.45
CA GLY A 152 13.14 -12.28 -15.68
C GLY A 152 13.31 -11.95 -14.20
N VAL A 153 12.99 -10.72 -13.77
CA VAL A 153 13.20 -10.28 -12.39
C VAL A 153 11.92 -10.42 -11.56
N GLU A 154 11.99 -11.18 -10.48
CA GLU A 154 10.94 -11.23 -9.46
C GLU A 154 11.00 -9.98 -8.56
N LEU A 155 9.88 -9.26 -8.42
CA LEU A 155 9.82 -8.01 -7.66
C LEU A 155 8.65 -8.01 -6.66
N ALA A 156 8.97 -7.86 -5.38
CA ALA A 156 8.02 -7.52 -4.32
C ALA A 156 8.22 -6.05 -3.90
N SER A 157 7.16 -5.23 -4.05
CA SER A 157 7.16 -3.82 -3.61
C SER A 157 6.22 -3.62 -2.44
N PHE A 158 6.67 -2.90 -1.40
CA PHE A 158 5.93 -2.72 -0.16
C PHE A 158 5.55 -1.25 0.04
N HIS A 159 4.31 -1.01 0.46
CA HIS A 159 3.81 0.31 0.85
C HIS A 159 3.14 0.24 2.23
N SER A 160 3.03 1.37 2.92
CA SER A 160 2.41 1.44 4.24
C SER A 160 1.66 2.76 4.41
N ILE A 161 0.48 2.67 5.02
CA ILE A 161 -0.31 3.83 5.43
C ILE A 161 0.23 4.49 6.72
N SER A 162 1.27 3.94 7.37
CA SER A 162 1.78 4.44 8.67
C SER A 162 2.83 5.56 8.53
N LYS A 163 3.21 5.91 7.29
CA LYS A 163 4.30 6.82 6.97
C LYS A 163 3.83 7.92 6.01
N GLY A 164 4.64 8.95 5.86
CA GLY A 164 4.29 10.10 5.04
C GLY A 164 3.29 11.03 5.71
N PHE A 165 2.88 12.06 4.98
CA PHE A 165 1.88 13.01 5.46
C PHE A 165 0.47 12.38 5.52
N MET A 166 0.26 11.24 4.88
CA MET A 166 -0.98 10.48 4.97
C MET A 166 -1.03 9.57 6.21
N GLY A 167 0.10 9.43 6.92
CA GLY A 167 0.21 8.55 8.07
C GLY A 167 -0.47 9.11 9.32
N GLU A 168 -1.40 8.33 9.86
CA GLU A 168 -2.04 8.52 11.17
C GLU A 168 -1.68 7.38 12.13
#